data_AF-A0A6N7V9D9-F1
#
_entry.id   AF-A0A6N7V9D9-F1
#
_cell.length_a   1.000
_cell.length_b   1.000
_cell.length_c   1.000
_cell.angle_alpha   90.00
_cell.angle_beta   90.00
_cell.angle_gamma   90.00
#
_symmetry.space_group_name_H-M   'P 1'
#
loop_
_entity.id
_entity.type
_entity.pdbx_description
1 polymer ?
#
loop_
_entity_poly.entity_id
_entity_poly.type
_entity_poly.pdbx_seq_one_letter_code
_entity_poly.pdbx_strand_id
1 'polypeptide(L)'
;MKNIYRYQRIEGRYIPGIIKNGNYFFTRVALYEDGVINCWEKVEFQDIKEVIEKDWLCCEIPNGKNISIFEVGDYIIKSAKWKYNKDTYYKSIIENIKELNPYIEEINKIVKKIPKEDYKKEMMVTSTPFKMEHKFKLYSWFDGDDSFIFYNFEGKLYLTTLIAYEDKTFKIGMLEEKYFSLEEIKEMFDKNILTTEVKDRFFIKDFAEIEIESINYFVEKSQKFKEIEDMMKKVCEEETTLELCREAYFEYLVDPCDYTKEKLRKTYEAVPEHERMYLGDMDSKDWDYQRILYSNKKREV
;
A
#
# COMPACT_ATOMS: atom_id res chain seq x y z
N MET A 1 1.90 41.47 2.33
CA MET A 1 2.87 40.42 2.65
C MET A 1 2.65 39.27 1.68
N LYS A 2 3.70 38.73 1.06
CA LYS A 2 3.59 37.51 0.24
C LYS A 2 3.96 36.33 1.13
N ASN A 3 3.05 35.38 1.25
CA ASN A 3 3.33 34.13 1.95
C ASN A 3 4.27 33.30 1.07
N ILE A 4 5.32 32.75 1.67
CA ILE A 4 6.27 31.82 1.03
C ILE A 4 6.38 30.58 1.90
N TYR A 5 6.71 29.44 1.31
CA TYR A 5 6.92 28.18 2.01
C TYR A 5 8.03 27.37 1.32
N ARG A 6 8.53 26.33 2.00
CA ARG A 6 9.51 25.37 1.46
C ARG A 6 9.03 23.95 1.74
N TYR A 7 9.35 23.01 0.84
CA TYR A 7 9.20 21.57 1.10
C TYR A 7 10.48 21.01 1.70
N GLN A 8 10.34 19.98 2.55
CA GLN A 8 11.45 19.23 3.14
C GLN A 8 11.15 17.74 3.02
N ARG A 9 12.13 16.95 2.54
CA ARG A 9 12.12 15.50 2.61
C ARG A 9 12.71 15.07 3.95
N ILE A 10 12.07 14.10 4.60
CA ILE A 10 12.48 13.55 5.90
C ILE A 10 12.69 12.06 5.68
N GLU A 11 13.90 11.57 5.99
CA GLU A 11 14.20 10.16 5.81
C GLU A 11 13.40 9.31 6.80
N GLY A 12 12.99 8.13 6.35
CA GLY A 12 12.21 7.22 7.18
C GLY A 12 12.40 5.76 6.79
N ARG A 13 11.88 4.88 7.63
CA ARG A 13 11.89 3.44 7.42
C ARG A 13 10.52 2.86 7.73
N TYR A 14 10.15 1.83 6.97
CA TYR A 14 8.97 1.04 7.26
C TYR A 14 9.27 -0.07 8.26
N ILE A 15 8.37 -0.26 9.22
CA ILE A 15 8.28 -1.47 10.04
C ILE A 15 6.91 -2.13 9.85
N PRO A 16 6.78 -3.45 10.02
CA PRO A 16 5.48 -4.10 9.99
C PRO A 16 4.61 -3.67 11.18
N GLY A 17 3.31 -3.55 10.95
CA GLY A 17 2.32 -3.26 11.99
C GLY A 17 0.92 -3.68 11.56
N ILE A 18 -0.02 -3.63 12.50
CA ILE A 18 -1.42 -3.98 12.26
C ILE A 18 -2.31 -2.84 12.76
N ILE A 19 -3.20 -2.33 11.91
CA ILE A 19 -4.22 -1.35 12.32
C ILE A 19 -5.50 -2.08 12.70
N LYS A 20 -6.04 -1.79 13.87
CA LYS A 20 -7.35 -2.31 14.31
C LYS A 20 -8.42 -1.25 14.09
N ASN A 21 -9.17 -1.38 13.00
CA ASN A 21 -10.27 -0.49 12.65
C ASN A 21 -11.52 -1.31 12.28
N GLY A 22 -12.21 -1.82 13.31
CA GLY A 22 -13.26 -2.84 13.16
C GLY A 22 -12.68 -4.23 12.90
N ASN A 23 -11.86 -4.36 11.85
CA ASN A 23 -11.05 -5.53 11.51
C ASN A 23 -9.54 -5.24 11.72
N TYR A 24 -8.70 -6.24 11.49
CA TYR A 24 -7.24 -6.09 11.55
C TYR A 24 -6.66 -5.97 10.14
N PHE A 25 -5.90 -4.90 9.89
CA PHE A 25 -5.29 -4.60 8.61
C PHE A 25 -3.78 -4.63 8.76
N PHE A 26 -3.11 -5.50 8.01
CA PHE A 26 -1.66 -5.44 7.92
C PHE A 26 -1.25 -4.16 7.19
N THR A 27 -0.23 -3.49 7.72
CA THR A 27 0.32 -2.29 7.10
C THR A 27 1.82 -2.21 7.34
N ARG A 28 2.47 -1.29 6.63
CA ARG A 28 3.80 -0.80 6.95
C ARG A 28 3.67 0.52 7.67
N VAL A 29 4.08 0.55 8.93
CA VAL A 29 4.16 1.78 9.73
C VAL A 29 5.40 2.54 9.30
N ALA A 30 5.24 3.78 8.84
CA ALA A 30 6.38 4.63 8.49
C ALA A 30 6.90 5.33 9.75
N LEU A 31 8.19 5.18 10.03
CA LEU A 31 8.90 5.88 11.09
C LEU A 31 9.85 6.89 10.44
N TYR A 32 9.83 8.13 10.91
CA TYR A 32 10.67 9.20 10.36
C TYR A 32 11.76 9.63 11.35
N GLU A 33 12.88 10.13 10.83
CA GLU A 33 14.04 10.57 11.62
C GLU A 33 13.74 11.73 12.59
N ASP A 34 12.64 12.45 12.36
CA ASP A 34 12.16 13.55 13.21
C ASP A 34 11.23 13.08 14.35
N GLY A 35 10.96 11.78 14.45
CA GLY A 35 10.09 11.18 15.45
C GLY A 35 8.61 11.14 15.06
N VAL A 36 8.24 11.58 13.86
CA VAL A 36 6.90 11.38 13.32
C VAL A 36 6.70 9.91 12.96
N ILE A 37 5.50 9.39 13.24
CA ILE A 37 5.08 8.04 12.90
C ILE A 37 3.81 8.15 12.05
N ASN A 38 3.72 7.39 10.97
CA ASN A 38 2.49 7.23 10.20
C ASN A 38 1.98 5.79 10.31
N CYS A 39 0.84 5.63 10.98
CA CYS A 39 0.09 4.38 11.10
C CYS A 39 -1.39 4.60 10.71
N TRP A 40 -1.61 5.07 9.47
CA TRP A 40 -2.89 5.58 8.91
C TRP A 40 -3.32 6.95 9.46
N GLU A 41 -2.70 7.38 10.54
CA GLU A 41 -2.74 8.73 11.03
C GLU A 41 -1.34 9.15 11.45
N LYS A 42 -1.09 10.46 11.41
CA LYS A 42 0.12 11.03 11.95
C LYS A 42 0.08 10.91 13.47
N VAL A 43 1.05 10.20 14.02
CA VAL A 43 1.27 10.03 15.46
C VAL A 43 2.61 10.63 15.82
N GLU A 44 2.62 11.50 16.82
CA GLU A 44 3.87 11.97 17.40
C GLU A 44 4.43 10.86 18.30
N PHE A 45 5.75 10.72 18.33
CA PHE A 45 6.42 9.70 19.13
C PHE A 45 5.93 9.60 20.59
N GLN A 46 5.71 10.74 21.26
CA GLN A 46 5.29 10.77 22.66
C GLN A 46 3.93 10.07 22.89
N ASP A 47 3.10 9.99 21.84
CA ASP A 47 1.75 9.44 21.89
C ASP A 47 1.71 7.96 21.44
N ILE A 48 2.80 7.42 20.86
CA ILE A 48 2.81 6.07 20.27
C ILE A 48 2.49 4.97 21.29
N LYS A 49 2.89 5.16 22.55
CA LYS A 49 2.60 4.21 23.62
C LYS A 49 1.09 4.10 23.86
N GLU A 50 0.40 5.24 23.90
CA GLU A 50 -1.05 5.30 24.08
C GLU A 50 -1.77 4.66 22.88
N VAL A 51 -1.28 4.90 21.66
CA VAL A 51 -1.82 4.31 20.43
C VAL A 51 -1.74 2.78 20.44
N ILE A 52 -0.64 2.20 20.94
CA ILE A 52 -0.47 0.75 21.12
C ILE A 52 -1.34 0.21 22.26
N GLU A 53 -1.42 0.94 23.39
CA GLU A 53 -2.23 0.54 24.54
C GLU A 53 -3.73 0.47 24.19
N LYS A 54 -4.22 1.40 23.36
CA LYS A 54 -5.59 1.48 22.84
C LYS A 54 -5.90 0.47 21.73
N ASP A 55 -4.95 -0.37 21.36
CA ASP A 55 -5.04 -1.33 20.25
C ASP A 55 -5.23 -0.67 18.86
N TRP A 56 -5.05 0.63 18.67
CA TRP A 56 -5.12 1.20 17.31
C TRP A 56 -4.00 0.61 16.44
N LEU A 57 -2.77 0.66 16.96
CA LEU A 57 -1.61 -0.01 16.38
C LEU A 57 -1.29 -1.28 17.19
N CYS A 58 -1.50 -2.43 16.58
CA CYS A 58 -1.29 -3.75 17.14
C CYS A 58 0.00 -4.40 16.62
N CYS A 59 0.57 -5.30 17.42
CA CYS A 59 1.67 -6.18 17.04
C CYS A 59 1.28 -7.67 17.00
N GLU A 60 0.02 -7.96 17.30
CA GLU A 60 -0.54 -9.31 17.35
C GLU A 60 -2.04 -9.29 16.98
N ILE A 61 -2.52 -10.42 16.45
CA ILE A 61 -3.94 -10.65 16.16
C ILE A 61 -4.35 -11.93 16.89
N PRO A 62 -5.49 -11.93 17.62
CA PRO A 62 -6.01 -13.15 18.25
C PRO A 62 -6.39 -14.22 17.21
N ASN A 63 -6.23 -15.49 17.58
CA ASN A 63 -6.71 -16.60 16.75
C ASN A 63 -8.22 -16.50 16.49
N GLY A 64 -8.66 -16.93 15.32
CA GLY A 64 -10.05 -16.84 14.83
C GLY A 64 -10.45 -15.46 14.32
N LYS A 65 -9.52 -14.49 14.27
CA LYS A 65 -9.73 -13.17 13.65
C LYS A 65 -9.09 -13.12 12.27
N ASN A 66 -9.60 -12.22 11.43
CA ASN A 66 -9.06 -12.01 10.08
C ASN A 66 -7.85 -11.07 10.10
N ILE A 67 -6.94 -11.27 9.15
CA ILE A 67 -5.91 -10.31 8.76
C ILE A 67 -6.15 -9.91 7.30
N SER A 68 -6.47 -8.63 7.09
CA SER A 68 -6.65 -8.04 5.78
C SER A 68 -5.32 -7.46 5.29
N ILE A 69 -4.85 -7.93 4.14
CA ILE A 69 -3.69 -7.38 3.44
C ILE A 69 -4.23 -6.66 2.21
N PHE A 70 -4.05 -5.33 2.21
CA PHE A 70 -4.59 -4.46 1.16
C PHE A 70 -4.16 -4.95 -0.24
N GLU A 71 -5.13 -5.07 -1.14
CA GLU A 71 -4.95 -5.54 -2.53
C GLU A 71 -4.29 -6.92 -2.69
N VAL A 72 -4.33 -7.77 -1.65
CA VAL A 72 -3.83 -9.15 -1.71
C VAL A 72 -4.89 -10.14 -1.28
N GLY A 73 -5.47 -9.96 -0.09
CA GLY A 73 -6.49 -10.87 0.42
C GLY A 73 -6.79 -10.69 1.90
N ASP A 74 -7.78 -11.44 2.36
CA ASP A 74 -8.24 -11.45 3.74
C ASP A 74 -8.33 -12.89 4.27
N TYR A 75 -7.64 -13.14 5.40
CA TYR A 75 -7.35 -14.49 5.88
C TYR A 75 -7.75 -14.66 7.33
N ILE A 76 -8.49 -15.71 7.67
CA ILE A 76 -8.78 -16.06 9.07
C ILE A 76 -7.58 -16.79 9.67
N ILE A 77 -7.07 -16.29 10.79
CA ILE A 77 -5.89 -16.84 11.46
C ILE A 77 -6.31 -18.03 12.32
N LYS A 78 -5.79 -19.22 12.00
CA LYS A 78 -5.90 -20.38 12.88
C LYS A 78 -4.99 -20.24 14.09
N SER A 79 -3.72 -19.92 13.84
CA SER A 79 -2.71 -19.66 14.85
C SER A 79 -1.58 -18.81 14.29
N ALA A 80 -0.93 -18.01 15.14
CA ALA A 80 0.23 -17.24 14.74
C ALA A 80 1.30 -17.21 15.84
N LYS A 81 2.57 -17.13 15.43
CA LYS A 81 3.70 -16.84 16.30
C LYS A 81 4.14 -15.41 16.03
N TRP A 82 3.72 -14.49 16.88
CA TRP A 82 4.12 -13.08 16.83
C TRP A 82 5.48 -12.89 17.50
N LYS A 83 6.36 -12.09 16.86
CA LYS A 83 7.68 -11.76 17.41
C LYS A 83 7.59 -10.82 18.61
N TYR A 84 6.56 -9.98 18.65
CA TYR A 84 6.43 -8.90 19.61
C TYR A 84 5.15 -9.03 20.44
N ASN A 85 5.24 -8.62 21.71
CA ASN A 85 4.13 -8.11 22.51
C ASN A 85 4.18 -6.56 22.56
N LYS A 86 3.16 -5.91 23.14
CA LYS A 86 3.06 -4.44 23.22
C LYS A 86 4.34 -3.76 23.73
N ASP A 87 4.94 -4.25 24.82
CA ASP A 87 6.15 -3.65 25.41
C ASP A 87 7.38 -3.80 24.49
N THR A 88 7.57 -4.98 23.91
CA THR A 88 8.69 -5.24 23.00
C THR A 88 8.51 -4.56 21.64
N TYR A 89 7.28 -4.41 21.16
CA TYR A 89 6.98 -3.68 19.92
C TYR A 89 7.25 -2.19 20.10
N TYR A 90 6.78 -1.60 21.20
CA TYR A 90 7.11 -0.23 21.57
C TYR A 90 8.64 -0.03 21.60
N LYS A 91 9.39 -0.89 22.31
CA LYS A 91 10.86 -0.82 22.34
C LYS A 91 11.50 -0.89 20.96
N SER A 92 11.01 -1.79 20.10
CA SER A 92 11.51 -1.93 18.73
C SER A 92 11.27 -0.67 17.89
N ILE A 93 10.14 0.01 18.05
CA ILE A 93 9.90 1.32 17.42
C ILE A 93 10.95 2.35 17.90
N ILE A 94 11.23 2.41 19.20
CA ILE A 94 12.22 3.35 19.75
C ILE A 94 13.60 3.08 19.18
N GLU A 95 14.00 1.81 19.10
CA GLU A 95 15.28 1.39 18.55
C GLU A 95 15.40 1.78 17.07
N ASN A 96 14.35 1.55 16.26
CA ASN A 96 14.35 1.95 14.85
C ASN A 96 14.46 3.46 14.66
N ILE A 97 13.76 4.27 15.47
CA ILE A 97 13.86 5.73 15.40
C ILE A 97 15.26 6.21 15.80
N LYS A 98 15.87 5.61 16.83
CA LYS A 98 17.25 5.92 17.24
C LYS A 98 18.29 5.51 16.21
N GLU A 99 18.07 4.41 15.48
CA GLU A 99 18.92 4.03 14.36
C GLU A 99 18.83 5.04 13.21
N LEU A 100 17.62 5.55 12.92
CA LEU A 100 17.42 6.60 11.91
C LEU A 100 18.08 7.92 12.33
N ASN A 101 17.95 8.30 13.60
CA ASN A 101 18.52 9.54 14.12
C ASN A 101 19.21 9.32 15.49
N PRO A 102 20.51 8.99 15.51
CA PRO A 102 21.26 8.78 16.74
C PRO A 102 21.39 10.03 17.62
N TYR A 103 21.20 11.22 17.05
CA TYR A 103 21.34 12.51 17.72
C TYR A 103 20.02 13.05 18.25
N ILE A 104 18.95 12.25 18.26
CA ILE A 104 17.67 12.65 18.83
C ILE A 104 17.78 12.73 20.36
N GLU A 105 18.23 13.88 20.86
CA GLU A 105 18.49 14.14 22.29
C GLU A 105 17.20 14.10 23.12
N GLU A 106 16.10 14.60 22.54
CA GLU A 106 14.74 14.45 23.02
C GLU A 106 13.85 14.23 21.79
N ILE A 107 13.18 13.08 21.70
CA ILE A 107 12.20 12.79 20.64
C ILE A 107 10.95 13.72 20.76
N ASN A 108 10.93 14.58 21.78
CA ASN A 108 9.85 15.48 22.15
C ASN A 108 9.96 16.91 21.57
N LYS A 109 10.82 17.18 20.58
CA LYS A 109 10.84 18.50 19.93
C LYS A 109 9.65 18.65 18.99
N ILE A 110 8.48 18.90 19.59
CA ILE A 110 7.26 19.42 18.96
C ILE A 110 7.66 20.61 18.08
N VAL A 111 7.67 20.43 16.76
CA VAL A 111 8.04 21.53 15.83
C VAL A 111 6.96 22.63 15.84
N LYS A 112 5.72 22.33 16.24
CA LYS A 112 4.67 23.32 16.47
C LYS A 112 3.47 22.67 17.19
N LYS A 113 2.94 23.28 18.26
CA LYS A 113 1.60 22.93 18.75
C LYS A 113 0.58 23.44 17.74
N ILE A 114 0.13 22.58 16.83
CA ILE A 114 -0.93 22.89 15.88
C ILE A 114 -2.27 22.57 16.56
N PRO A 115 -3.25 23.49 16.54
CA PRO A 115 -4.60 23.19 17.01
C PRO A 115 -5.14 21.93 16.33
N LYS A 116 -5.88 21.08 17.07
CA LYS A 116 -6.40 19.79 16.56
C LYS A 116 -7.21 19.92 15.25
N GLU A 117 -7.82 21.09 15.04
CA GLU A 117 -8.59 21.46 13.84
C GLU A 117 -7.72 21.75 12.61
N ASP A 118 -6.52 22.27 12.81
CA ASP A 118 -5.53 22.53 11.76
C ASP A 118 -4.58 21.32 11.55
N TYR A 119 -4.51 20.42 12.52
CA TYR A 119 -3.78 19.14 12.43
C TYR A 119 -4.27 18.27 11.26
N LYS A 120 -5.59 18.35 10.96
CA LYS A 120 -6.20 17.69 9.79
C LYS A 120 -5.89 18.36 8.45
N LYS A 121 -5.38 19.60 8.43
CA LYS A 121 -5.06 20.34 7.20
C LYS A 121 -3.58 20.17 6.79
N GLU A 122 -2.69 19.90 7.74
CA GLU A 122 -1.27 19.58 7.48
C GLU A 122 -1.04 18.06 7.25
N MET A 123 -2.12 17.29 7.09
CA MET A 123 -2.22 15.85 7.36
C MET A 123 -1.75 14.91 6.23
N MET A 124 -1.01 15.40 5.24
CA MET A 124 -0.44 14.52 4.21
C MET A 124 1.00 14.19 4.56
N VAL A 125 1.17 13.33 5.58
CA VAL A 125 2.41 12.57 5.71
C VAL A 125 2.28 11.39 4.75
N THR A 126 2.59 11.61 3.48
CA THR A 126 2.68 10.53 2.51
C THR A 126 4.06 9.90 2.61
N SER A 127 4.11 8.58 2.65
CA SER A 127 5.36 7.83 2.64
C SER A 127 5.59 7.31 1.23
N THR A 128 6.64 7.81 0.57
CA THR A 128 6.98 7.47 -0.80
C THR A 128 8.30 6.69 -0.79
N PRO A 129 8.34 5.42 -1.25
CA PRO A 129 9.61 4.73 -1.44
C PRO A 129 10.43 5.47 -2.50
N PHE A 130 11.76 5.49 -2.33
CA PHE A 130 12.64 6.14 -3.30
C PHE A 130 13.84 5.27 -3.62
N LYS A 131 14.42 5.50 -4.79
CA LYS A 131 15.70 4.95 -5.23
C LYS A 131 16.65 6.12 -5.49
N MET A 132 17.85 6.03 -4.93
CA MET A 132 18.92 6.99 -5.19
C MET A 132 20.00 6.33 -6.05
N GLU A 133 20.34 6.96 -7.18
CA GLU A 133 21.49 6.57 -7.99
C GLU A 133 22.57 7.65 -7.95
N HIS A 134 23.81 7.22 -7.80
CA HIS A 134 24.99 8.08 -7.92
C HIS A 134 25.66 7.86 -9.27
N LYS A 135 25.52 8.81 -10.20
CA LYS A 135 26.24 8.83 -11.48
C LYS A 135 27.04 10.12 -11.57
N PHE A 136 28.36 10.01 -11.71
CA PHE A 136 29.28 11.14 -11.98
C PHE A 136 29.05 12.39 -11.10
N LYS A 137 29.02 12.23 -9.76
CA LYS A 137 28.82 13.32 -8.78
C LYS A 137 27.45 14.03 -8.84
N LEU A 138 26.50 13.49 -9.59
CA LEU A 138 25.10 13.91 -9.60
C LEU A 138 24.26 12.83 -8.91
N TYR A 139 23.37 13.27 -8.03
CA TYR A 139 22.38 12.42 -7.39
C TYR A 139 21.10 12.44 -8.22
N SER A 140 20.65 11.27 -8.66
CA SER A 140 19.32 11.10 -9.23
C SER A 140 18.43 10.43 -8.19
N TRP A 141 17.23 10.97 -8.02
CA TRP A 141 16.21 10.46 -7.12
C TRP A 141 15.05 10.00 -7.98
N PHE A 142 14.64 8.77 -7.79
CA PHE A 142 13.45 8.20 -8.44
C PHE A 142 12.45 7.94 -7.34
N ASP A 143 11.32 8.66 -7.38
CA ASP A 143 10.20 8.35 -6.50
C ASP A 143 9.57 7.03 -6.98
N GLY A 144 8.79 6.41 -6.12
CA GLY A 144 8.21 5.10 -6.39
C GLY A 144 6.86 4.91 -5.74
N ASP A 145 6.25 3.79 -6.07
CA ASP A 145 5.02 3.30 -5.45
C ASP A 145 5.19 1.80 -5.17
N ASP A 146 4.40 1.26 -4.26
CA ASP A 146 4.53 -0.14 -3.91
C ASP A 146 3.22 -0.82 -3.55
N SER A 147 3.26 -2.14 -3.70
CA SER A 147 2.12 -3.00 -3.46
C SER A 147 2.56 -4.27 -2.73
N PHE A 148 1.69 -4.81 -1.88
CA PHE A 148 1.96 -6.06 -1.18
C PHE A 148 1.90 -7.27 -2.12
N ILE A 149 2.78 -8.24 -1.89
CA ILE A 149 2.84 -9.50 -2.64
C ILE A 149 3.47 -10.60 -1.78
N PHE A 150 3.23 -11.87 -2.09
CA PHE A 150 4.01 -12.97 -1.54
C PHE A 150 5.19 -13.34 -2.43
N TYR A 151 6.35 -13.44 -1.81
CA TYR A 151 7.57 -13.98 -2.41
C TYR A 151 7.77 -15.42 -1.93
N ASN A 152 7.79 -16.35 -2.87
CA ASN A 152 8.08 -17.75 -2.63
C ASN A 152 9.58 -17.98 -2.59
N PHE A 153 10.11 -18.15 -1.40
CA PHE A 153 11.52 -18.45 -1.16
C PHE A 153 11.66 -19.86 -0.58
N GLU A 154 12.26 -20.76 -1.35
CA GLU A 154 12.50 -22.15 -0.95
C GLU A 154 11.23 -22.88 -0.44
N GLY A 155 10.08 -22.61 -1.09
CA GLY A 155 8.80 -23.23 -0.73
C GLY A 155 8.07 -22.57 0.45
N LYS A 156 8.61 -21.48 1.00
CA LYS A 156 7.96 -20.66 2.04
C LYS A 156 7.48 -19.34 1.44
N LEU A 157 6.24 -18.97 1.72
CA LEU A 157 5.65 -17.71 1.28
C LEU A 157 5.92 -16.60 2.29
N TYR A 158 6.67 -15.58 1.87
CA TYR A 158 6.93 -14.39 2.65
C TYR A 158 6.13 -13.22 2.12
N LEU A 159 5.33 -12.58 2.98
CA LEU A 159 4.71 -11.31 2.66
C LEU A 159 5.80 -10.24 2.53
N THR A 160 5.83 -9.57 1.40
CA THR A 160 6.77 -8.50 1.09
C THR A 160 6.08 -7.44 0.23
N THR A 161 6.84 -6.47 -0.24
CA THR A 161 6.37 -5.44 -1.17
C THR A 161 7.09 -5.59 -2.50
N LEU A 162 6.37 -5.31 -3.58
CA LEU A 162 6.94 -5.02 -4.88
C LEU A 162 6.88 -3.52 -5.10
N ILE A 163 8.04 -2.90 -5.30
CA ILE A 163 8.19 -1.44 -5.41
C ILE A 163 8.52 -1.12 -6.86
N ALA A 164 7.75 -0.25 -7.51
CA ALA A 164 8.05 0.34 -8.81
C ALA A 164 8.76 1.69 -8.64
N TYR A 165 9.69 2.00 -9.54
CA TYR A 165 10.39 3.28 -9.60
C TYR A 165 10.23 3.94 -10.97
N GLU A 166 10.34 5.26 -11.01
CA GLU A 166 10.23 6.10 -12.23
C GLU A 166 11.16 5.68 -13.37
N ASP A 167 12.28 5.05 -13.06
CA ASP A 167 13.24 4.54 -14.03
C ASP A 167 12.84 3.20 -14.67
N LYS A 168 11.57 2.78 -14.49
CA LYS A 168 10.98 1.55 -15.01
C LYS A 168 11.58 0.27 -14.43
N THR A 169 12.17 0.37 -13.23
CA THR A 169 12.67 -0.78 -12.49
C THR A 169 11.78 -1.14 -11.31
N PHE A 170 11.82 -2.41 -10.92
CA PHE A 170 11.14 -2.94 -9.74
C PHE A 170 12.12 -3.44 -8.70
N LYS A 171 11.75 -3.37 -7.42
CA LYS A 171 12.46 -4.00 -6.31
C LYS A 171 11.51 -4.83 -5.46
N ILE A 172 11.94 -6.04 -5.11
CA ILE A 172 11.27 -6.85 -4.09
C ILE A 172 11.82 -6.43 -2.74
N GLY A 173 10.97 -5.96 -1.83
CA GLY A 173 11.37 -5.37 -0.55
C GLY A 173 12.21 -6.30 0.33
N MET A 174 12.02 -7.62 0.20
CA MET A 174 12.81 -8.64 0.91
C MET A 174 14.22 -8.85 0.32
N LEU A 175 14.46 -8.45 -0.92
CA LEU A 175 15.74 -8.60 -1.60
C LEU A 175 16.54 -7.30 -1.54
N GLU A 176 17.78 -7.40 -1.06
CA GLU A 176 18.71 -6.28 -1.04
C GLU A 176 19.35 -6.07 -2.41
N GLU A 177 19.42 -4.79 -2.83
CA GLU A 177 20.21 -4.31 -3.99
C GLU A 177 19.96 -5.01 -5.34
N LYS A 178 18.77 -5.59 -5.53
CA LYS A 178 18.36 -6.17 -6.82
C LYS A 178 17.18 -5.41 -7.41
N TYR A 179 17.33 -5.08 -8.69
CA TYR A 179 16.31 -4.44 -9.50
C TYR A 179 15.92 -5.35 -10.67
N PHE A 180 14.66 -5.30 -11.06
CA PHE A 180 14.08 -6.16 -12.08
C PHE A 180 13.33 -5.33 -13.12
N SER A 181 13.29 -5.81 -14.36
CA SER A 181 12.38 -5.26 -15.38
C SER A 181 10.95 -5.80 -15.20
N LEU A 182 9.98 -5.17 -15.87
CA LEU A 182 8.60 -5.66 -15.88
C LEU A 182 8.48 -7.09 -16.45
N GLU A 183 9.28 -7.41 -17.48
CA GLU A 183 9.33 -8.75 -18.06
C GLU A 183 9.85 -9.78 -17.07
N GLU A 184 10.89 -9.45 -16.30
CA GLU A 184 11.40 -10.34 -15.24
C GLU A 184 10.37 -10.53 -14.13
N ILE A 185 9.65 -9.47 -13.73
CA ILE A 185 8.53 -9.58 -12.78
C ILE A 185 7.44 -10.50 -13.34
N LYS A 186 7.07 -10.35 -14.61
CA LYS A 186 6.09 -11.23 -15.27
C LYS A 186 6.53 -12.69 -15.23
N GLU A 187 7.79 -12.96 -15.58
CA GLU A 187 8.36 -14.31 -15.47
C GLU A 187 8.30 -14.86 -14.04
N MET A 188 8.46 -14.02 -13.02
CA MET A 188 8.34 -14.44 -11.63
C MET A 188 6.90 -14.81 -11.26
N PHE A 189 5.88 -14.12 -11.79
CA PHE A 189 4.47 -14.52 -11.64
C PHE A 189 4.20 -15.86 -12.34
N ASP A 190 4.70 -16.03 -13.57
CA ASP A 190 4.54 -17.26 -14.36
C ASP A 190 5.19 -18.47 -13.66
N LYS A 191 6.36 -18.26 -13.05
CA LYS A 191 7.10 -19.29 -12.28
C LYS A 191 6.59 -19.44 -10.83
N ASN A 192 5.56 -18.69 -10.42
CA ASN A 192 5.01 -18.69 -9.07
C ASN A 192 6.04 -18.34 -7.96
N ILE A 193 7.04 -17.54 -8.34
CA ILE A 193 8.02 -16.91 -7.44
C ILE A 193 7.36 -15.72 -6.74
N LEU A 194 6.57 -14.94 -7.48
CA LEU A 194 5.66 -13.93 -6.94
C LEU A 194 4.23 -14.43 -7.07
N THR A 195 3.43 -14.26 -6.02
CA THR A 195 2.05 -14.72 -5.98
C THR A 195 1.22 -13.96 -4.96
N THR A 196 -0.09 -14.04 -5.08
CA THR A 196 -1.09 -13.63 -4.08
C THR A 196 -1.76 -14.82 -3.41
N GLU A 197 -1.59 -16.02 -3.96
CA GLU A 197 -2.20 -17.24 -3.46
C GLU A 197 -1.46 -17.77 -2.23
N VAL A 198 -2.20 -17.97 -1.14
CA VAL A 198 -1.70 -18.65 0.06
C VAL A 198 -2.52 -19.91 0.29
N LYS A 199 -1.85 -21.01 0.63
CA LYS A 199 -2.52 -22.29 0.93
C LYS A 199 -2.80 -22.44 2.42
N ASP A 200 -1.74 -22.63 3.19
CA ASP A 200 -1.87 -23.01 4.61
C ASP A 200 -1.21 -22.00 5.56
N ARG A 201 -0.11 -21.37 5.12
CA ARG A 201 0.70 -20.50 5.97
C ARG A 201 1.51 -19.51 5.16
N PHE A 202 1.86 -18.41 5.81
CA PHE A 202 2.81 -17.43 5.30
C PHE A 202 3.60 -16.80 6.44
N PHE A 203 4.66 -16.09 6.08
CA PHE A 203 5.59 -15.47 6.99
C PHE A 203 5.65 -13.96 6.73
N ILE A 204 5.76 -13.18 7.78
CA ILE A 204 6.10 -11.76 7.70
C ILE A 204 7.48 -11.66 8.35
N LYS A 205 8.51 -11.35 7.54
CA LYS A 205 9.90 -11.33 7.98
C LYS A 205 10.01 -10.45 9.24
N ASP A 206 10.67 -10.98 10.26
CA ASP A 206 10.89 -10.30 11.53
C ASP A 206 9.60 -9.83 12.25
N PHE A 207 8.46 -10.47 12.00
CA PHE A 207 7.20 -10.07 12.64
C PHE A 207 6.30 -11.25 13.02
N ALA A 208 6.02 -12.17 12.09
CA ALA A 208 5.06 -13.24 12.34
C ALA A 208 5.26 -14.50 11.47
N GLU A 209 4.94 -15.67 12.03
CA GLU A 209 4.57 -16.88 11.28
C GLU A 209 3.07 -17.09 11.46
N ILE A 210 2.30 -17.16 10.37
CA ILE A 210 0.83 -17.22 10.40
C ILE A 210 0.35 -18.49 9.71
N GLU A 211 -0.47 -19.27 10.39
CA GLU A 211 -1.24 -20.40 9.84
C GLU A 211 -2.71 -19.96 9.64
N ILE A 212 -3.23 -20.25 8.45
CA ILE A 212 -4.56 -19.83 8.00
C ILE A 212 -5.57 -20.94 8.29
N GLU A 213 -6.75 -20.56 8.77
CA GLU A 213 -7.91 -21.44 8.89
C GLU A 213 -8.74 -21.45 7.61
N SER A 214 -9.06 -20.26 7.10
CA SER A 214 -9.83 -20.07 5.87
C SER A 214 -9.47 -18.74 5.20
N ILE A 215 -9.77 -18.66 3.90
CA ILE A 215 -9.55 -17.48 3.06
C ILE A 215 -10.91 -16.86 2.78
N ASN A 216 -11.11 -15.58 3.12
CA ASN A 216 -12.35 -14.88 2.81
C ASN A 216 -12.37 -14.43 1.34
N TYR A 217 -11.27 -13.83 0.87
CA TYR A 217 -11.00 -13.56 -0.53
C TYR A 217 -9.49 -13.40 -0.75
N PHE A 218 -9.06 -13.51 -1.99
CA PHE A 218 -7.73 -13.11 -2.43
C PHE A 218 -7.82 -12.55 -3.85
N VAL A 219 -6.83 -11.74 -4.23
CA VAL A 219 -6.71 -11.19 -5.59
C VAL A 219 -6.04 -12.23 -6.48
N GLU A 220 -6.63 -12.58 -7.62
CA GLU A 220 -6.03 -13.50 -8.58
C GLU A 220 -4.72 -12.96 -9.17
N LYS A 221 -3.75 -13.84 -9.44
CA LYS A 221 -2.42 -13.42 -9.95
C LYS A 221 -2.48 -12.56 -11.20
N SER A 222 -3.40 -12.86 -12.11
CA SER A 222 -3.58 -12.09 -13.35
C SER A 222 -4.11 -10.68 -13.09
N GLN A 223 -5.02 -10.52 -12.12
CA GLN A 223 -5.52 -9.21 -11.70
C GLN A 223 -4.45 -8.43 -10.95
N LYS A 224 -3.67 -9.11 -10.10
CA LYS A 224 -2.54 -8.49 -9.41
C LYS A 224 -1.49 -7.98 -10.38
N PHE A 225 -1.17 -8.75 -11.42
CA PHE A 225 -0.20 -8.29 -12.42
C PHE A 225 -0.67 -7.03 -13.16
N LYS A 226 -1.97 -6.91 -13.49
CA LYS A 226 -2.52 -5.69 -14.07
C LYS A 226 -2.39 -4.48 -13.14
N GLU A 227 -2.64 -4.65 -11.85
CA GLU A 227 -2.41 -3.62 -10.83
C GLU A 227 -0.94 -3.17 -10.82
N ILE A 228 0.01 -4.11 -10.92
CA ILE A 228 1.45 -3.80 -11.00
C ILE A 228 1.81 -3.05 -12.29
N GLU A 229 1.19 -3.37 -13.43
CA GLU A 229 1.36 -2.61 -14.68
C GLU A 229 0.87 -1.17 -14.53
N ASP A 230 -0.27 -0.97 -13.87
CA ASP A 230 -0.82 0.36 -13.61
C ASP A 230 -0.04 1.15 -12.56
N MET A 231 0.49 0.48 -11.53
CA MET A 231 1.43 1.06 -10.57
C MET A 231 2.66 1.63 -11.29
N MET A 232 3.21 0.90 -12.28
CA MET A 232 4.32 1.41 -13.09
C MET A 232 3.92 2.64 -13.92
N LYS A 233 2.75 2.63 -14.58
CA LYS A 233 2.26 3.79 -15.34
C LYS A 233 2.13 5.03 -14.45
N LYS A 234 1.50 4.86 -13.28
CA LYS A 234 1.31 5.92 -12.29
C LYS A 234 2.63 6.55 -11.87
N VAL A 235 3.64 5.74 -11.54
CA VAL A 235 4.96 6.22 -11.15
C VAL A 235 5.66 6.93 -12.31
N CYS A 236 5.46 6.50 -13.56
CA CYS A 236 5.99 7.16 -14.75
C CYS A 236 5.14 8.36 -15.25
N GLU A 237 4.12 8.79 -14.51
CA GLU A 237 3.16 9.85 -14.92
C GLU A 237 2.44 9.54 -16.25
N GLU A 238 2.25 8.25 -16.57
CA GLU A 238 1.48 7.76 -17.71
C GLU A 238 0.02 7.48 -17.29
N GLU A 239 -0.93 7.60 -18.23
CA GLU A 239 -2.36 7.39 -17.95
C GLU A 239 -2.64 5.95 -17.49
N THR A 240 -3.25 5.83 -16.31
CA THR A 240 -3.66 4.54 -15.71
C THR A 240 -4.93 3.99 -16.36
N THR A 241 -5.23 2.69 -16.19
CA THR A 241 -6.49 2.13 -16.71
C THR A 241 -7.71 2.75 -16.04
N LEU A 242 -7.62 3.17 -14.77
CA LEU A 242 -8.68 3.90 -14.07
C LEU A 242 -8.99 5.24 -14.74
N GLU A 243 -7.95 6.01 -15.12
CA GLU A 243 -8.11 7.29 -15.81
C GLU A 243 -8.69 7.11 -17.22
N LEU A 244 -8.13 6.18 -17.99
CA LEU A 244 -8.62 5.84 -19.33
C LEU A 244 -10.08 5.34 -19.31
N CYS A 245 -10.47 4.60 -18.26
CA CYS A 245 -11.84 4.13 -18.09
C CYS A 245 -12.80 5.27 -17.72
N ARG A 246 -12.39 6.21 -16.85
CA ARG A 246 -13.17 7.42 -16.54
C ARG A 246 -13.34 8.32 -17.76
N GLU A 247 -12.30 8.50 -18.56
CA GLU A 247 -12.38 9.25 -19.82
C GLU A 247 -13.39 8.61 -20.79
N ALA A 248 -13.27 7.30 -21.02
CA ALA A 248 -14.21 6.56 -21.88
C ALA A 248 -15.66 6.62 -21.34
N TYR A 249 -15.83 6.69 -20.02
CA TYR A 249 -17.15 6.87 -19.41
C TYR A 249 -17.71 8.26 -19.70
N PHE A 250 -16.91 9.32 -19.57
CA PHE A 250 -17.34 10.67 -19.95
C PHE A 250 -17.69 10.78 -21.43
N GLU A 251 -16.88 10.17 -22.32
CA GLU A 251 -17.19 10.12 -23.75
C GLU A 251 -18.53 9.44 -24.03
N TYR A 252 -18.80 8.31 -23.38
CA TYR A 252 -20.10 7.63 -23.50
C TYR A 252 -21.26 8.50 -23.01
N LEU A 253 -21.08 9.27 -21.93
CA LEU A 253 -22.12 10.18 -21.44
C LEU A 253 -22.40 11.35 -22.41
N VAL A 254 -21.37 11.82 -23.12
CA VAL A 254 -21.50 12.90 -24.10
C VAL A 254 -22.14 12.41 -25.40
N ASP A 255 -21.72 11.26 -25.91
CA ASP A 255 -22.25 10.65 -27.13
C ASP A 255 -22.54 9.15 -26.94
N PRO A 256 -23.72 8.78 -26.39
CA PRO A 256 -24.08 7.39 -26.15
C PRO A 256 -24.37 6.64 -27.46
N CYS A 257 -23.37 5.92 -27.99
CA CYS A 257 -23.49 5.10 -29.19
C CYS A 257 -22.72 3.77 -29.04
N ASP A 258 -22.87 2.85 -30.00
CA ASP A 258 -22.22 1.53 -29.94
C ASP A 258 -20.69 1.62 -29.89
N TYR A 259 -20.12 2.65 -30.54
CA TYR A 259 -18.67 2.88 -30.54
C TYR A 259 -18.14 3.31 -29.17
N THR A 260 -18.76 4.32 -28.54
CA THR A 260 -18.34 4.81 -27.22
C THR A 260 -18.63 3.76 -26.14
N LYS A 261 -19.71 2.98 -26.28
CA LYS A 261 -20.03 1.86 -25.39
C LYS A 261 -18.97 0.76 -25.45
N GLU A 262 -18.53 0.39 -26.65
CA GLU A 262 -17.49 -0.63 -26.82
C GLU A 262 -16.12 -0.14 -26.34
N LYS A 263 -15.79 1.15 -26.54
CA LYS A 263 -14.59 1.76 -25.96
C LYS A 263 -14.62 1.68 -24.43
N LEU A 264 -15.73 2.06 -23.80
CA LEU A 264 -15.94 1.96 -22.35
C LEU A 264 -15.82 0.50 -21.87
N ARG A 265 -16.37 -0.46 -22.60
CA ARG A 265 -16.27 -1.89 -22.25
C ARG A 265 -14.81 -2.35 -22.20
N LYS A 266 -14.04 -2.01 -23.23
CA LYS A 266 -12.62 -2.39 -23.33
C LYS A 266 -11.78 -1.77 -22.20
N THR A 267 -11.98 -0.49 -21.90
CA THR A 267 -11.22 0.18 -20.84
C THR A 267 -11.65 -0.32 -19.45
N TYR A 268 -12.95 -0.56 -19.22
CA TYR A 268 -13.45 -1.13 -17.97
C TYR A 268 -12.92 -2.55 -17.68
N GLU A 269 -12.87 -3.41 -18.70
CA GLU A 269 -12.34 -4.77 -18.55
C GLU A 269 -10.81 -4.80 -18.38
N ALA A 270 -10.12 -3.75 -18.83
CA ALA A 270 -8.68 -3.58 -18.61
C ALA A 270 -8.36 -3.28 -17.13
N VAL A 271 -9.21 -2.51 -16.43
CA VAL A 271 -9.06 -2.21 -14.99
C VAL A 271 -9.04 -3.53 -14.19
N PRO A 272 -8.07 -3.70 -13.26
CA PRO A 272 -8.05 -4.85 -12.34
C PRO A 272 -9.38 -4.98 -11.60
N GLU A 273 -9.92 -6.19 -11.53
CA GLU A 273 -11.28 -6.40 -11.03
C GLU A 273 -11.51 -5.84 -9.62
N HIS A 274 -10.53 -6.02 -8.72
CA HIS A 274 -10.60 -5.54 -7.34
C HIS A 274 -10.47 -4.00 -7.22
N GLU A 275 -9.98 -3.33 -8.25
CA GLU A 275 -9.85 -1.87 -8.29
C GLU A 275 -11.03 -1.16 -8.94
N ARG A 276 -11.88 -1.89 -9.69
CA ARG A 276 -13.04 -1.29 -10.38
C ARG A 276 -13.94 -0.52 -9.42
N MET A 277 -14.03 -0.94 -8.17
CA MET A 277 -14.80 -0.24 -7.14
C MET A 277 -14.36 1.22 -6.91
N TYR A 278 -13.15 1.60 -7.33
CA TYR A 278 -12.63 2.97 -7.27
C TYR A 278 -12.99 3.83 -8.49
N LEU A 279 -13.69 3.29 -9.49
CA LEU A 279 -14.11 4.07 -10.67
C LEU A 279 -15.10 5.19 -10.32
N GLY A 280 -16.00 4.95 -9.37
CA GLY A 280 -16.88 5.95 -8.77
C GLY A 280 -16.50 6.32 -7.33
N ASP A 281 -17.46 6.87 -6.59
CA ASP A 281 -17.29 7.21 -5.17
C ASP A 281 -17.61 6.02 -4.24
N MET A 282 -17.49 6.21 -2.93
CA MET A 282 -17.69 5.14 -1.93
C MET A 282 -19.09 4.51 -1.98
N ASP A 283 -20.11 5.27 -2.43
CA ASP A 283 -21.50 4.81 -2.47
C ASP A 283 -21.82 4.14 -3.81
N SER A 284 -21.39 4.76 -4.91
CA SER A 284 -21.71 4.33 -6.28
C SER A 284 -20.77 3.27 -6.83
N LYS A 285 -19.50 3.23 -6.38
CA LYS A 285 -18.47 2.30 -6.88
C LYS A 285 -18.48 2.24 -8.41
N ASP A 286 -18.54 1.06 -9.00
CA ASP A 286 -18.64 0.86 -10.45
C ASP A 286 -20.07 0.53 -10.94
N TRP A 287 -21.09 0.78 -10.11
CA TRP A 287 -22.45 0.31 -10.40
C TRP A 287 -23.00 0.91 -11.71
N ASP A 288 -22.69 2.18 -12.00
CA ASP A 288 -23.15 2.81 -13.24
C ASP A 288 -22.44 2.25 -14.48
N TYR A 289 -21.17 1.88 -14.35
CA TYR A 289 -20.41 1.21 -15.41
C TYR A 289 -21.03 -0.15 -15.72
N GLN A 290 -21.29 -0.96 -14.70
CA GLN A 290 -21.96 -2.26 -14.86
C GLN A 290 -23.35 -2.10 -15.46
N ARG A 291 -24.11 -1.08 -15.02
CA ARG A 291 -25.44 -0.77 -15.57
C ARG A 291 -25.37 -0.50 -17.07
N ILE A 292 -24.44 0.34 -17.52
CA ILE A 292 -24.28 0.70 -18.94
C ILE A 292 -23.86 -0.51 -19.77
N LEU A 293 -22.87 -1.27 -19.29
CA LEU A 293 -22.22 -2.32 -20.08
C LEU A 293 -23.00 -3.63 -20.09
N TYR A 294 -23.57 -4.03 -18.96
CA TYR A 294 -24.09 -5.39 -18.75
C TYR A 294 -25.57 -5.43 -18.36
N SER A 295 -26.27 -4.29 -18.40
CA SER A 295 -27.70 -4.23 -18.11
C SER A 295 -28.47 -3.40 -19.13
N ASN A 296 -29.78 -3.62 -19.18
CA ASN A 296 -30.73 -2.79 -19.94
C ASN A 296 -31.44 -1.74 -19.05
N LYS A 297 -31.00 -1.57 -17.79
CA LYS A 297 -31.64 -0.63 -16.85
C LYS A 297 -31.28 0.81 -17.22
N LYS A 298 -32.31 1.62 -17.47
CA LYS A 298 -32.14 3.07 -17.63
C LYS A 298 -31.80 3.71 -16.29
N ARG A 299 -31.06 4.81 -16.32
CA ARG A 299 -30.75 5.61 -15.12
C ARG A 299 -32.07 6.18 -14.60
N GLU A 300 -32.41 5.90 -13.34
CA GLU A 300 -33.48 6.64 -12.67
C GLU A 300 -32.95 8.05 -12.42
N VAL A 301 -33.73 9.05 -12.82
CA VAL A 301 -33.42 10.48 -12.71
C VAL A 301 -34.27 11.07 -11.60
#